data_AF-A0A1V4HTI1-F1
#
_entry.id   AF-A0A1V4HTI1-F1
#
_cell.length_a   1.000
_cell.length_b   1.000
_cell.length_c   1.000
_cell.angle_alpha   90.00
_cell.angle_beta   90.00
_cell.angle_gamma   90.00
#
_symmetry.space_group_name_H-M   'P 1'
#
loop_
_entity.id
_entity.type
_entity.pdbx_description
1 polymer ?
#
loop_
_entity_poly.entity_id
_entity_poly.type
_entity_poly.pdbx_seq_one_letter_code
_entity_poly.pdbx_strand_id
1 'polypeptide(L)'
;MRNYTIRVPDSNKPALRISGIKFERNPFEVLGSITLEKTKSLGGLPNYTVVDSDLYDCFPIGERFWNIGDMFCNSCNDNIHSYNWNNYTQAYEKLWHKSNMPIYSKHKIDDKHWKILIYKPSAIFDEPVFEMIEKRLHKVEFTI
;
A
#
# COMPACT_ATOMS: atom_id res chain seq x y z
N MET A 1 24.48 3.29 -6.41
CA MET A 1 23.21 3.88 -6.86
C MET A 1 22.24 2.76 -7.18
N ARG A 2 21.08 2.73 -6.54
CA ARG A 2 20.00 1.76 -6.73
C ARG A 2 18.79 2.46 -7.30
N ASN A 3 18.12 1.82 -8.26
CA ASN A 3 16.95 2.39 -8.91
C ASN A 3 15.68 1.83 -8.29
N TYR A 4 14.70 2.70 -8.07
CA TYR A 4 13.39 2.37 -7.54
C TYR A 4 12.31 2.93 -8.46
N THR A 5 11.11 2.38 -8.34
CA THR A 5 9.96 2.79 -9.14
C THR A 5 8.76 2.98 -8.25
N ILE A 6 8.17 4.18 -8.24
CA ILE A 6 6.83 4.42 -7.71
C ILE A 6 5.83 4.31 -8.85
N ARG A 7 4.70 3.65 -8.60
CA ARG A 7 3.58 3.56 -9.55
C ARG A 7 2.24 3.73 -8.85
N VAL A 8 1.26 4.17 -9.63
CA VAL A 8 -0.16 4.10 -9.31
C VAL A 8 -0.65 2.70 -9.71
N PRO A 9 -0.90 1.78 -8.75
CA PRO A 9 -1.36 0.44 -9.06
C PRO A 9 -2.79 0.42 -9.60
N ASP A 10 -3.62 1.36 -9.16
CA ASP A 10 -4.99 1.61 -9.61
C ASP A 10 -5.28 3.11 -9.44
N SER A 11 -5.72 3.79 -10.49
CA SER A 11 -5.99 5.24 -10.47
C SER A 11 -7.16 5.63 -9.56
N ASN A 12 -8.02 4.69 -9.22
CA ASN A 12 -9.19 4.90 -8.35
C ASN A 12 -8.90 4.60 -6.88
N LYS A 13 -7.67 4.23 -6.53
CA LYS A 13 -7.31 3.78 -5.19
C LYS A 13 -6.25 4.70 -4.57
N PRO A 14 -6.40 5.10 -3.30
CA PRO A 14 -5.47 6.01 -2.64
C PRO A 14 -4.26 5.20 -2.13
N ALA A 15 -3.40 4.72 -3.03
CA ALA A 15 -2.15 4.05 -2.64
C ALA A 15 -1.14 4.04 -3.77
N LEU A 16 0.13 4.10 -3.43
CA LEU A 16 1.26 4.05 -4.36
C LEU A 16 2.14 2.85 -4.05
N ARG A 17 2.52 2.12 -5.10
CA ARG A 17 3.39 0.94 -4.95
C ARG A 17 4.81 1.27 -5.35
N ILE A 18 5.75 1.09 -4.45
CA ILE A 18 7.18 1.12 -4.77
C ILE A 18 7.70 -0.29 -5.14
N SER A 19 8.56 -0.35 -6.14
CA SER A 19 9.20 -1.56 -6.67
C SER A 19 10.72 -1.37 -6.74
N GLY A 20 11.48 -2.47 -6.83
CA GLY A 20 12.94 -2.48 -6.77
C GLY A 20 13.52 -2.75 -5.37
N ILE A 21 12.66 -2.84 -4.35
CA ILE A 21 13.03 -3.12 -2.97
C ILE A 21 13.20 -4.63 -2.76
N LYS A 22 14.33 -5.03 -2.19
CA LYS A 22 14.53 -6.38 -1.64
C LYS A 22 14.15 -6.36 -0.17
N PHE A 23 13.26 -7.25 0.27
CA PHE A 23 12.74 -7.30 1.64
C PHE A 23 13.84 -7.24 2.71
N GLU A 24 14.82 -8.15 2.63
CA GLU A 24 15.98 -8.24 3.55
C GLU A 24 16.94 -7.05 3.51
N ARG A 25 16.82 -6.17 2.50
CA ARG A 25 17.73 -5.02 2.28
C ARG A 25 16.93 -3.77 1.97
N ASN A 26 15.81 -3.60 2.65
CA ASN A 26 14.95 -2.43 2.52
C ASN A 26 15.69 -1.19 3.05
N PRO A 27 15.92 -0.15 2.23
CA PRO A 27 16.64 1.05 2.65
C PRO A 27 15.73 2.09 3.32
N PHE A 28 14.42 1.90 3.30
CA PHE A 28 13.44 2.90 3.74
C PHE A 28 12.89 2.58 5.13
N GLU A 29 12.53 3.61 5.89
CA GLU A 29 11.89 3.44 7.17
C GLU A 29 10.46 2.91 7.02
N VAL A 30 10.17 1.80 7.71
CA VAL A 30 8.87 1.12 7.68
C VAL A 30 8.00 1.68 8.81
N LEU A 31 6.77 2.07 8.47
CA LEU A 31 5.75 2.47 9.44
C LEU A 31 5.10 1.23 10.10
N GLY A 32 4.85 0.20 9.30
CA GLY A 32 4.33 -1.07 9.76
C GLY A 32 4.25 -2.09 8.62
N SER A 33 3.95 -3.33 8.98
CA SER A 33 3.86 -4.41 8.02
C SER A 33 2.60 -5.25 8.19
N ILE A 34 2.19 -5.88 7.08
CA ILE A 34 1.01 -6.73 7.02
C ILE A 34 1.39 -8.00 6.27
N THR A 35 1.02 -9.15 6.81
CA THR A 35 1.15 -10.43 6.12
C THR A 35 -0.21 -10.83 5.59
N LEU A 36 -0.26 -11.13 4.29
CA LEU A 36 -1.45 -11.53 3.58
C LEU A 36 -1.34 -12.98 3.14
N GLU A 37 -2.34 -13.79 3.43
CA GLU A 37 -2.56 -15.08 2.78
C GLU A 37 -3.36 -14.86 1.49
N LYS A 38 -2.82 -15.34 0.37
CA LYS A 38 -3.47 -15.35 -0.94
C LYS A 38 -4.21 -16.67 -1.12
N THR A 39 -5.53 -16.58 -1.11
CA THR A 39 -6.43 -17.68 -1.48
C THR A 39 -7.02 -17.45 -2.86
N LYS A 40 -7.59 -18.49 -3.48
CA LYS A 40 -8.41 -18.35 -4.69
C LYS A 40 -9.87 -18.50 -4.28
N SER A 41 -10.73 -17.59 -4.73
CA SER A 41 -12.18 -17.79 -4.59
C SER A 41 -12.66 -18.90 -5.55
N LEU A 42 -13.90 -19.36 -5.37
CA LEU A 42 -14.56 -20.35 -6.24
C LEU A 42 -14.62 -19.91 -7.73
N GLY A 43 -14.41 -18.62 -8.03
CA GLY A 43 -14.32 -18.07 -9.39
C GLY A 43 -12.90 -17.84 -9.91
N GLY A 44 -11.86 -18.31 -9.20
CA GLY A 44 -10.46 -18.18 -9.62
C GLY A 44 -9.82 -16.81 -9.37
N LEU A 45 -10.59 -15.84 -8.85
CA LEU A 45 -10.05 -14.53 -8.46
C LEU A 45 -9.23 -14.66 -7.18
N PRO A 46 -8.03 -14.09 -7.14
CA PRO A 46 -7.24 -14.08 -5.91
C PRO A 46 -7.95 -13.23 -4.86
N ASN A 47 -8.03 -13.76 -3.64
CA ASN A 47 -8.45 -13.05 -2.45
C ASN A 47 -7.27 -13.00 -1.48
N TYR A 48 -7.15 -11.91 -0.74
CA TYR A 48 -6.11 -11.72 0.26
C TYR A 48 -6.76 -11.63 1.63
N THR A 49 -6.27 -12.39 2.60
CA THR A 49 -6.72 -12.33 4.00
C THR A 49 -5.56 -11.85 4.87
N VAL A 50 -5.81 -10.90 5.77
CA VAL A 50 -4.81 -10.50 6.77
C VAL A 50 -4.60 -11.64 7.75
N VAL A 51 -3.37 -12.14 7.86
CA VAL A 51 -3.01 -13.20 8.81
C VAL A 51 -2.09 -12.70 9.92
N ASP A 52 -1.46 -11.55 9.74
CA ASP A 52 -0.59 -10.89 10.72
C ASP A 52 -0.44 -9.40 10.35
N SER A 53 -0.37 -8.51 11.35
CA SER A 53 -0.35 -7.06 11.14
C SER A 53 0.23 -6.30 12.34
N ASP A 54 1.21 -5.44 12.08
CA ASP A 54 1.71 -4.46 13.07
C ASP A 54 0.75 -3.27 13.24
N LEU A 55 -0.23 -3.15 12.34
CA LEU A 55 -1.18 -2.05 12.24
C LEU A 55 -2.60 -2.60 12.42
N TYR A 56 -2.83 -3.37 13.49
CA TYR A 56 -4.08 -4.12 13.71
C TYR A 56 -5.34 -3.24 13.76
N ASP A 57 -5.22 -1.99 14.20
CA ASP A 57 -6.33 -1.02 14.20
C ASP A 57 -6.78 -0.64 12.79
N CYS A 58 -5.87 -0.69 11.81
CA CYS A 58 -6.15 -0.40 10.40
C CYS A 58 -6.32 -1.68 9.58
N PHE A 59 -5.61 -2.76 9.91
CA PHE A 59 -5.66 -3.99 9.14
C PHE A 59 -5.87 -5.15 10.12
N PRO A 60 -7.12 -5.37 10.58
CA PRO A 60 -7.45 -6.43 11.51
C PRO A 60 -7.17 -7.80 10.92
N ILE A 61 -6.68 -8.73 11.77
CA ILE A 61 -6.49 -10.12 11.36
C ILE A 61 -7.84 -10.73 10.97
N GLY A 62 -7.88 -11.41 9.83
CA GLY A 62 -9.07 -12.01 9.24
C GLY A 62 -9.77 -11.14 8.20
N GLU A 63 -9.42 -9.85 8.07
CA GLU A 63 -9.99 -8.97 7.04
C GLU A 63 -9.61 -9.45 5.62
N ARG A 64 -10.53 -9.29 4.66
CA ARG A 64 -10.41 -9.82 3.30
C ARG A 64 -10.52 -8.76 2.22
N PHE A 65 -9.71 -8.89 1.17
CA PHE A 65 -9.66 -7.97 0.03
C PHE A 65 -9.47 -8.70 -1.30
N TRP A 66 -10.14 -8.21 -2.34
CA TRP A 66 -10.01 -8.75 -3.70
C TRP A 66 -8.67 -8.38 -4.36
N ASN A 67 -8.11 -7.23 -3.99
CA ASN A 67 -6.77 -6.84 -4.40
C ASN A 67 -6.04 -6.08 -3.27
N ILE A 68 -4.73 -5.94 -3.39
CA ILE A 68 -3.89 -5.27 -2.37
C ILE A 68 -4.10 -3.75 -2.37
N GLY A 69 -4.49 -3.14 -3.49
CA GLY A 69 -4.87 -1.72 -3.49
C GLY A 69 -6.13 -1.46 -2.68
N ASP A 70 -7.12 -2.36 -2.76
CA ASP A 70 -8.38 -2.31 -2.01
C ASP A 70 -8.15 -2.39 -0.51
N MET A 71 -7.03 -2.99 -0.07
CA MET A 71 -6.74 -3.06 1.36
C MET A 71 -6.65 -1.67 1.97
N PHE A 72 -6.16 -0.67 1.23
CA PHE A 72 -6.08 0.72 1.69
C PHE A 72 -7.43 1.45 1.61
N CYS A 73 -8.44 0.87 0.98
CA CYS A 73 -9.82 1.37 0.96
C CYS A 73 -10.68 0.74 2.06
N ASN A 74 -10.48 -0.57 2.30
CA ASN A 74 -11.34 -1.41 3.13
C ASN A 74 -10.94 -1.39 4.61
N SER A 75 -9.64 -1.24 4.89
CA SER A 75 -9.01 -1.15 6.21
C SER A 75 -9.68 -0.21 7.23
N CYS A 76 -10.65 0.61 6.81
CA CYS A 76 -11.31 1.57 7.67
C CYS A 76 -12.83 1.76 7.45
N ASN A 77 -13.58 0.91 6.72
CA ASN A 77 -15.03 1.17 6.60
C ASN A 77 -15.96 0.02 6.16
N ASP A 78 -17.02 -0.22 6.96
CA ASP A 78 -18.22 -0.98 6.55
C ASP A 78 -19.03 -0.26 5.44
N ASN A 79 -18.77 1.04 5.21
CA ASN A 79 -19.50 1.89 4.27
C ASN A 79 -18.71 2.18 2.99
N ILE A 80 -18.20 1.14 2.33
CA ILE A 80 -17.42 1.20 1.08
C ILE A 80 -18.12 1.91 -0.10
N HIS A 81 -19.34 2.44 0.09
CA HIS A 81 -20.12 3.15 -0.91
C HIS A 81 -20.44 4.61 -0.55
N SER A 82 -19.97 5.13 0.59
CA SER A 82 -20.25 6.49 1.06
C SER A 82 -19.02 7.40 1.03
N TYR A 83 -18.26 7.34 -0.07
CA TYR A 83 -17.06 8.16 -0.26
C TYR A 83 -17.40 9.64 -0.45
N ASN A 84 -17.39 10.40 0.65
CA ASN A 84 -17.05 11.81 0.64
C ASN A 84 -15.69 11.97 1.31
N TRP A 85 -14.83 12.81 0.73
CA TRP A 85 -13.44 13.10 1.15
C TRP A 85 -13.29 13.50 2.65
N ASN A 86 -14.36 13.70 3.40
CA ASN A 86 -14.30 14.24 4.76
C ASN A 86 -14.37 13.19 5.88
N ASN A 87 -14.54 11.89 5.57
CA ASN A 87 -14.70 10.84 6.59
C ASN A 87 -13.45 9.96 6.78
N TYR A 88 -12.26 10.58 6.78
CA TYR A 88 -11.02 9.89 7.12
C TYR A 88 -10.90 9.72 8.65
N THR A 89 -10.59 8.51 9.11
CA THR A 89 -10.34 8.25 10.54
C THR A 89 -8.94 8.73 10.94
N GLN A 90 -8.75 9.12 12.21
CA GLN A 90 -7.44 9.53 12.75
C GLN A 90 -6.33 8.46 12.58
N ALA A 91 -6.71 7.19 12.47
CA ALA A 91 -5.78 6.09 12.23
C ALA A 91 -5.20 6.13 10.80
N TYR A 92 -5.99 6.58 9.82
CA TYR A 92 -5.60 6.67 8.42
C TYR A 92 -4.72 7.91 8.13
N GLU A 93 -4.92 9.01 8.87
CA GLU A 93 -4.09 10.22 8.77
C GLU A 93 -2.60 9.93 9.02
N LYS A 94 -2.28 8.94 9.85
CA LYS A 94 -0.90 8.51 10.12
C LYS A 94 -0.21 7.85 8.92
N LEU A 95 -0.98 7.35 7.95
CA LEU A 95 -0.50 6.69 6.74
C LEU A 95 -0.35 7.66 5.56
N TRP A 96 -0.74 8.93 5.72
CA TRP A 96 -0.78 9.93 4.65
C TRP A 96 0.51 10.75 4.53
N HIS A 97 0.93 10.98 3.28
CA HIS A 97 2.02 11.87 2.91
C HIS A 97 1.46 13.26 2.52
N LYS A 98 2.35 14.24 2.25
CA LYS A 98 1.98 15.53 1.60
C LYS A 98 1.28 15.34 0.24
N SER A 99 1.41 14.17 -0.36
CA SER A 99 0.73 13.73 -1.59
C SER A 99 -0.60 12.99 -1.35
N ASN A 100 -1.08 12.91 -0.11
CA ASN A 100 -2.33 12.24 0.31
C ASN A 100 -2.43 10.74 0.00
N MET A 101 -1.33 10.05 -0.34
CA MET A 101 -1.35 8.61 -0.67
C MET A 101 -0.35 7.79 0.16
N PRO A 102 -0.79 6.70 0.83
CA PRO A 102 0.08 5.68 1.40
C PRO A 102 1.04 5.10 0.37
N ILE A 103 2.31 4.92 0.75
CA ILE A 103 3.32 4.24 -0.07
C ILE A 103 3.63 2.88 0.52
N TYR A 104 3.57 1.85 -0.31
CA TYR A 104 3.84 0.48 0.13
C TYR A 104 4.66 -0.32 -0.88
N SER A 105 5.25 -1.41 -0.41
CA SER A 105 5.86 -2.44 -1.25
C SER A 105 5.26 -3.80 -0.95
N LYS A 106 5.36 -4.69 -1.93
CA LYS A 106 4.78 -6.02 -1.88
C LYS A 106 5.87 -7.06 -2.16
N HIS A 107 6.03 -8.00 -1.23
CA HIS A 107 7.07 -9.03 -1.24
C HIS A 107 6.42 -10.41 -1.14
N LYS A 108 6.86 -11.35 -1.97
CA LYS A 108 6.42 -12.75 -1.86
C LYS A 108 7.25 -13.42 -0.76
N ILE A 109 6.61 -14.02 0.24
CA ILE A 109 7.28 -14.84 1.26
C ILE A 109 7.33 -16.28 0.76
N ASP A 110 6.17 -16.83 0.40
CA ASP A 110 6.00 -18.16 -0.17
C ASP A 110 4.84 -18.17 -1.19
N ASP A 111 4.40 -19.34 -1.65
CA ASP A 111 3.35 -19.46 -2.67
C ASP A 111 1.98 -18.94 -2.22
N LYS A 112 1.72 -18.91 -0.92
CA LYS A 112 0.48 -18.44 -0.32
C LYS A 112 0.66 -17.06 0.31
N HIS A 113 1.81 -16.71 0.85
CA HIS A 113 1.97 -15.52 1.67
C HIS A 113 2.70 -14.37 0.98
N TRP A 114 2.21 -13.16 1.24
CA TRP A 114 2.81 -11.91 0.80
C TRP A 114 3.00 -10.98 1.99
N LYS A 115 4.18 -10.37 2.12
CA LYS A 115 4.41 -9.28 3.08
C LYS A 115 4.22 -7.95 2.38
N ILE A 116 3.43 -7.09 2.98
CA ILE A 116 3.24 -5.69 2.61
C ILE A 116 4.03 -4.85 3.62
N LEU A 117 4.95 -4.04 3.14
CA LEU A 117 5.62 -3.03 3.95
C LEU A 117 5.01 -1.67 3.62
N ILE A 118 4.52 -0.96 4.63
CA ILE A 118 4.02 0.41 4.51
C ILE A 118 5.11 1.33 5.05
N TYR A 119 5.46 2.36 4.27
CA TYR A 119 6.61 3.21 4.58
C TYR A 119 6.20 4.45 5.38
N LYS A 120 7.12 4.95 6.22
CA LYS A 120 6.92 6.24 6.88
C LYS A 120 7.01 7.39 5.86
N PRO A 121 6.28 8.49 6.11
CA PRO A 121 6.50 9.75 5.40
C PRO A 121 7.96 10.20 5.41
N SER A 122 8.50 10.46 4.23
CA SER A 122 9.90 10.88 4.06
C SER A 122 10.07 11.71 2.79
N ALA A 123 10.93 12.72 2.87
CA ALA A 123 11.28 13.60 1.75
C ALA A 123 11.82 12.85 0.52
N ILE A 124 12.34 11.64 0.72
CA ILE A 124 12.84 10.78 -0.37
C ILE A 124 11.74 10.36 -1.35
N PHE A 125 10.48 10.38 -0.92
CA PHE A 125 9.34 10.06 -1.76
C PHE A 125 8.61 11.30 -2.27
N ASP A 126 8.81 12.46 -1.64
CA ASP A 126 8.08 13.67 -1.97
C ASP A 126 8.33 14.09 -3.43
N GLU A 127 9.59 14.23 -3.83
CA GLU A 127 9.97 14.63 -5.19
C GLU A 127 9.41 13.72 -6.29
N PRO A 128 9.63 12.37 -6.27
CA PRO A 128 9.09 11.51 -7.31
C PRO A 128 7.56 11.47 -7.33
N VAL A 129 6.89 11.68 -6.20
CA VAL A 129 5.42 11.75 -6.16
C VAL A 129 4.89 13.08 -6.70
N PHE A 130 5.54 14.20 -6.38
CA PHE A 130 5.20 15.50 -6.96
C PHE A 130 5.36 15.48 -8.48
N GLU A 131 6.47 14.95 -8.98
CA GLU A 131 6.68 14.78 -10.43
C GLU A 131 5.54 13.98 -11.06
N MET A 132 5.15 12.88 -10.43
CA MET A 132 4.08 12.02 -10.91
C MET A 132 2.74 12.78 -11.02
N ILE A 133 2.42 13.63 -10.04
CA ILE A 133 1.19 14.43 -10.01
C ILE A 133 1.24 15.53 -11.07
N GLU A 134 2.30 16.35 -11.07
CA GLU A 134 2.43 17.50 -11.97
C GLU A 134 2.41 17.08 -13.44
N LYS A 135 3.14 15.99 -13.76
CA LYS A 135 3.24 15.46 -15.12
C LYS A 135 2.16 14.44 -15.46
N ARG A 136 1.22 14.15 -14.54
CA ARG A 136 0.15 13.16 -14.68
C ARG A 136 0.66 11.78 -15.12
N LEU A 137 1.76 11.35 -14.53
CA LEU A 137 2.38 10.05 -14.81
C LEU A 137 1.72 8.95 -13.96
N HIS A 138 1.75 7.72 -14.45
CA HIS A 138 1.36 6.55 -13.66
C HIS A 138 2.55 5.82 -13.01
N LYS A 139 3.76 6.26 -13.36
CA LYS A 139 5.03 5.65 -12.95
C LYS A 139 6.14 6.71 -12.96
N VAL A 140 6.96 6.73 -11.91
CA VAL A 140 8.20 7.53 -11.83
C VAL A 140 9.34 6.62 -11.35
N GLU A 141 10.51 6.79 -11.96
CA GLU A 141 11.74 6.12 -11.56
C GLU A 141 12.65 7.12 -10.84
N PHE A 142 13.33 6.68 -9.79
CA PHE A 142 14.22 7.53 -9.00
C PHE A 142 15.37 6.72 -8.41
N THR A 143 16.44 7.40 -8.01
CA THR A 143 17.69 6.77 -7.57
C THR A 143 18.12 7.21 -6.18
N ILE A 144 18.79 6.31 -5.46
CA ILE A 144 19.40 6.53 -4.13
C ILE A 144 20.78 5.86 -4.09
#